data_AF-A0A2U1NJ28-F1
#
_entry.id   AF-A0A2U1NJ28-F1
#
_cell.length_a   1.000
_cell.length_b   1.000
_cell.length_c   1.000
_cell.angle_alpha   90.00
_cell.angle_beta   90.00
_cell.angle_gamma   90.00
#
_symmetry.space_group_name_H-M   'P 1'
#
loop_
_entity.id
_entity.type
_entity.pdbx_description
1 polymer ?
#
loop_
_entity_poly.entity_id
_entity_poly.type
_entity_poly.pdbx_seq_one_letter_code
_entity_poly.pdbx_strand_id
1 'polypeptide(L)'
;MRTSNHLIGALNFLTFLLSIPILSGGIWLSTRANNTDCMSFLQWPLIFIGVSIMVVSLAGIAGACYRNTFLMYLYLWAMFIIIGVLIGFIIFAYAVTDKGSGRAVLNRVYPDYYLEDYSGWLKDRVSSESYWGKIRSCVHDSKACAKTGRVVGGYPETADMYYLRKLNPIQFVLDCVSYLIQVRSSIIGLVFRPCFQYAQLIHNQSGCCKPPTECGYIYVNETIWNPVNAAALPSNLDCNRWTNDQDQLCYNCDSCKAGVLGSLKKSWRKVSVINIVVLIILVIAYVIALTAFRNNKRMDNDEPYGGTRMEKARPSRIHF
;
A
#
# COMPACT_ATOMS: atom_id res chain seq x y z
N MET A 1 14.73 8.48 32.43
CA MET A 1 15.30 9.09 31.21
C MET A 1 15.99 8.06 30.31
N ARG A 2 16.91 7.23 30.83
CA ARG A 2 17.64 6.23 30.01
C ARG A 2 16.73 5.28 29.22
N THR A 3 15.73 4.69 29.87
CA THR A 3 14.75 3.80 29.24
C THR A 3 13.89 4.49 28.18
N SER A 4 13.45 5.73 28.43
CA SER A 4 12.67 6.52 27.47
C SER A 4 13.46 6.84 26.19
N ASN A 5 14.75 7.15 26.31
CA ASN A 5 15.59 7.45 25.14
C ASN A 5 15.84 6.20 24.28
N HIS A 6 16.08 5.05 24.91
CA HIS A 6 16.18 3.77 24.19
C HIS A 6 14.86 3.37 23.51
N LEU A 7 13.72 3.63 24.16
CA LEU A 7 12.40 3.37 23.59
C LEU A 7 12.12 4.26 22.37
N ILE A 8 12.42 5.57 22.45
CA ILE A 8 12.27 6.49 21.32
C ILE A 8 13.16 6.06 20.15
N GLY A 9 14.41 5.67 20.42
CA GLY A 9 15.32 5.15 19.40
C GLY A 9 14.79 3.88 18.73
N ALA A 10 14.29 2.92 19.52
CA ALA A 10 13.70 1.68 19.01
C ALA A 10 12.45 1.91 18.16
N LEU A 11 11.55 2.81 18.59
CA LEU A 11 10.35 3.17 17.83
C LEU A 11 10.69 3.85 16.50
N ASN A 12 11.64 4.79 16.49
CA ASN A 12 12.08 5.46 15.25
C ASN A 12 12.85 4.50 14.32
N PHE A 13 13.57 3.52 14.87
CA PHE A 13 14.20 2.47 14.07
C PHE A 13 13.14 1.56 13.42
N LEU A 14 12.09 1.19 14.17
CA LEU A 14 10.98 0.42 13.62
C LEU A 14 10.25 1.20 12.52
N THR A 15 10.01 2.51 12.69
CA THR A 15 9.40 3.34 11.63
C THR A 15 10.29 3.45 10.39
N PHE A 16 11.61 3.53 10.56
CA PHE A 16 12.55 3.47 9.45
C PHE A 16 12.41 2.15 8.67
N LEU A 17 12.39 1.01 9.36
CA LEU A 17 12.21 -0.30 8.72
C LEU A 17 10.87 -0.41 7.98
N LEU A 18 9.79 0.12 8.55
CA LEU A 18 8.47 0.13 7.89
C LEU A 18 8.40 1.08 6.68
N SER A 19 9.29 2.08 6.60
CA SER A 19 9.37 2.99 5.43
C SER A 19 10.05 2.36 4.21
N ILE A 20 10.92 1.37 4.41
CA ILE A 20 11.66 0.69 3.33
C ILE A 20 10.72 -0.04 2.35
N PRO A 21 9.72 -0.83 2.80
CA PRO A 21 8.70 -1.40 1.92
C PRO A 21 7.92 -0.35 1.11
N ILE A 22 7.64 0.81 1.70
CA ILE A 22 6.90 1.91 1.04
C ILE A 22 7.75 2.50 -0.09
N LEU A 23 9.03 2.79 0.18
CA LEU A 23 9.98 3.31 -0.81
C LEU A 23 10.31 2.31 -1.91
N SER A 24 10.57 1.06 -1.55
CA SER A 24 10.86 -0.01 -2.50
C SER A 24 9.66 -0.29 -3.41
N GLY A 25 8.43 -0.24 -2.89
CA GLY A 25 7.22 -0.28 -3.72
C GLY A 25 7.13 0.87 -4.72
N GLY A 26 7.46 2.10 -4.28
CA GLY A 26 7.49 3.28 -5.14
C GLY A 26 8.55 3.22 -6.24
N ILE A 27 9.77 2.78 -5.92
CA ILE A 27 10.90 2.68 -6.85
C ILE A 27 10.77 1.46 -7.77
N TRP A 28 10.22 0.34 -7.29
CA TRP A 28 9.97 -0.83 -8.15
C TRP A 28 8.94 -0.52 -9.24
N LEU A 29 7.91 0.27 -8.91
CA LEU A 29 6.94 0.76 -9.88
C LEU A 29 7.61 1.61 -10.97
N SER A 30 8.68 2.35 -10.64
CA SER A 30 9.43 3.18 -11.58
C SER A 30 10.42 2.39 -12.44
N THR A 31 10.97 1.29 -11.94
CA THR A 31 12.02 0.51 -12.62
C THR A 31 11.47 -0.56 -13.56
N ARG A 32 10.21 -0.99 -13.40
CA ARG A 32 9.54 -1.84 -14.40
C ARG A 32 9.02 -1.06 -15.62
N ALA A 33 9.19 0.26 -15.62
CA ALA A 33 8.66 1.23 -16.57
C ALA A 33 9.74 1.76 -17.54
N ASN A 34 10.67 0.92 -17.99
CA ASN A 34 11.81 1.37 -18.79
C ASN A 34 11.46 1.91 -20.20
N ASN A 35 10.18 2.01 -20.59
CA ASN A 35 9.77 2.68 -21.84
C ASN A 35 8.44 3.44 -21.79
N THR A 36 7.62 3.34 -20.72
CA THR A 36 6.33 4.05 -20.64
C THR A 36 5.96 4.41 -19.20
N ASP A 37 5.61 5.69 -18.96
CA ASP A 37 5.18 6.28 -17.68
C ASP A 37 3.85 5.67 -17.18
N CYS A 38 3.92 4.43 -16.70
CA CYS A 38 2.75 3.59 -16.47
C CYS A 38 1.74 4.17 -15.47
N MET A 39 2.21 4.75 -14.36
CA MET A 39 1.35 5.30 -13.29
C MET A 39 2.04 6.39 -12.45
N SER A 40 2.59 7.42 -13.10
CA SER A 40 3.27 8.55 -12.44
C SER A 40 2.41 9.25 -11.37
N PHE A 41 1.08 9.24 -11.55
CA PHE A 41 0.12 9.83 -10.61
C PHE A 41 0.13 9.17 -9.22
N LEU A 42 0.45 7.88 -9.13
CA LEU A 42 0.45 7.12 -7.87
C LEU A 42 1.83 7.07 -7.22
N GLN A 43 2.87 7.16 -8.03
CA GLN A 43 4.25 6.96 -7.63
C GLN A 43 4.78 8.11 -6.75
N TRP A 44 4.60 9.36 -7.20
CA TRP A 44 5.15 10.53 -6.52
C TRP A 44 4.63 10.75 -5.09
N PRO A 45 3.32 10.62 -4.82
CA PRO A 45 2.80 10.69 -3.46
C PRO A 45 3.43 9.64 -2.53
N LEU A 46 3.62 8.42 -3.02
CA LEU A 46 4.18 7.31 -2.23
C LEU A 46 5.67 7.51 -1.92
N ILE A 47 6.45 7.95 -2.91
CA ILE A 47 7.88 8.24 -2.74
C ILE A 47 8.08 9.41 -1.77
N PHE A 48 7.31 10.49 -1.92
CA PHE A 48 7.42 11.67 -1.05
C PHE A 48 7.13 11.33 0.42
N ILE A 49 6.09 10.53 0.67
CA ILE A 49 5.74 10.04 2.00
C ILE A 49 6.87 9.18 2.58
N GLY A 50 7.37 8.20 1.82
CA GLY A 50 8.43 7.31 2.27
C GLY A 50 9.73 8.05 2.62
N VAL A 51 10.14 9.01 1.79
CA VAL A 51 11.36 9.81 2.02
C VAL A 51 11.20 10.67 3.27
N SER A 52 10.03 11.27 3.47
CA SER A 52 9.76 12.12 4.63
C SER A 52 9.82 11.34 5.94
N ILE A 53 9.25 10.13 5.98
CA ILE A 53 9.32 9.23 7.15
C ILE A 53 10.77 8.81 7.42
N MET A 54 11.54 8.53 6.36
CA MET A 54 12.95 8.14 6.48
C MET A 54 13.80 9.26 7.10
N VAL A 55 13.65 10.50 6.61
CA VAL A 55 14.39 11.67 7.13
C VAL A 55 14.08 11.90 8.61
N VAL A 56 12.81 11.83 9.01
CA VAL A 56 12.42 12.06 10.42
C VAL A 56 12.85 10.91 11.33
N SER A 57 12.86 9.67 10.83
CA SER A 57 13.37 8.54 11.61
C SER A 57 14.87 8.70 11.91
N LEU A 58 15.66 9.17 10.93
CA LEU A 58 17.08 9.49 11.13
C LEU A 58 17.26 10.67 12.12
N ALA A 59 16.45 11.71 11.99
CA ALA A 59 16.47 12.84 12.92
C ALA A 59 16.08 12.44 14.34
N GLY A 60 15.15 11.51 14.52
CA GLY A 60 14.75 10.97 15.83
C GLY A 60 15.87 10.20 16.52
N ILE A 61 16.64 9.41 15.76
CA ILE A 61 17.83 8.72 16.26
C ILE A 61 18.91 9.74 16.65
N ALA A 62 19.17 10.74 15.80
CA ALA A 62 20.11 11.82 16.12
C ALA A 62 19.68 12.60 17.37
N GLY A 63 18.39 12.92 17.50
CA GLY A 63 17.83 13.60 18.67
C GLY A 63 18.02 12.82 19.97
N ALA A 64 18.00 11.48 19.94
CA ALA A 64 18.28 10.66 21.12
C ALA A 64 19.75 10.79 21.60
N CYS A 65 20.68 11.13 20.70
CA CYS A 65 22.10 11.29 21.00
C CYS A 65 22.51 12.74 21.29
N TYR A 66 21.86 13.71 20.64
CA TYR A 66 22.18 15.14 20.76
C TYR A 66 21.20 15.85 21.70
N ARG A 67 21.71 16.32 22.85
CA ARG A 67 20.94 17.11 23.84
C ARG A 67 20.77 18.58 23.40
N ASN A 68 20.34 18.81 22.16
CA ASN A 68 20.07 20.14 21.62
C ASN A 68 18.56 20.42 21.62
N THR A 69 18.15 21.46 22.35
CA THR A 69 16.73 21.86 22.49
C THR A 69 16.12 22.32 21.17
N PHE A 70 16.89 22.98 20.30
CA PHE A 70 16.42 23.40 18.98
C PHE A 70 16.09 22.21 18.08
N LEU A 71 16.96 21.19 18.08
CA LEU A 71 16.77 19.98 17.29
C LEU A 71 15.52 19.20 17.75
N MET A 72 15.28 19.13 19.07
CA MET A 72 14.07 18.51 19.62
C MET A 72 12.80 19.26 19.22
N TYR A 73 12.83 20.59 19.18
CA TYR A 73 11.68 21.39 18.75
C TYR A 73 11.38 21.17 17.26
N LEU A 74 12.41 21.21 16.41
CA LEU A 74 12.28 20.92 14.98
C LEU A 74 11.73 19.50 14.76
N TYR A 75 12.22 18.51 15.50
CA TYR A 75 11.72 17.13 15.45
C TYR A 75 10.22 17.04 15.76
N LEU A 76 9.76 17.67 16.86
CA LEU A 76 8.34 17.66 17.24
C LEU A 76 7.46 18.34 16.18
N TRP A 77 7.94 19.45 15.59
CA TRP A 77 7.23 20.16 14.52
C TRP A 77 7.14 19.31 13.24
N ALA A 78 8.23 18.70 12.83
CA ALA A 78 8.28 17.83 11.66
C ALA A 78 7.36 16.60 11.84
N MET A 79 7.38 15.97 13.02
CA MET A 79 6.49 14.85 13.35
C MET A 79 5.01 15.24 13.26
N PHE A 80 4.64 16.41 13.76
CA PHE A 80 3.25 16.89 13.68
C PHE A 80 2.79 17.09 12.23
N ILE A 81 3.62 17.69 11.39
CA ILE A 81 3.33 17.87 9.96
C ILE A 81 3.17 16.50 9.27
N ILE A 82 4.07 15.56 9.52
CA ILE A 82 3.99 14.22 8.92
C ILE A 82 2.71 13.51 9.34
N ILE A 83 2.36 13.53 10.62
CA ILE A 83 1.11 12.94 11.12
C ILE A 83 -0.09 13.54 10.36
N GLY A 84 -0.13 14.87 10.21
CA GLY A 84 -1.17 15.55 9.44
C GLY A 84 -1.23 15.12 7.97
N VAL A 85 -0.08 15.03 7.30
CA VAL A 85 0.03 14.56 5.90
C VAL A 85 -0.44 13.11 5.77
N LEU A 86 -0.06 12.22 6.69
CA LEU A 86 -0.47 10.82 6.67
C LEU A 86 -1.97 10.67 6.89
N ILE A 87 -2.55 11.43 7.81
CA ILE A 87 -4.00 11.47 8.04
C ILE A 87 -4.71 11.96 6.76
N GLY A 88 -4.25 13.06 6.18
CA GLY A 88 -4.80 13.60 4.93
C GLY A 88 -4.73 12.59 3.78
N PHE A 89 -3.61 11.87 3.64
CA PHE A 89 -3.46 10.81 2.65
C PHE A 89 -4.42 9.64 2.90
N ILE A 90 -4.63 9.23 4.16
CA ILE A 90 -5.61 8.18 4.50
C ILE A 90 -7.03 8.61 4.11
N ILE A 91 -7.42 9.84 4.46
CA ILE A 91 -8.73 10.39 4.12
C ILE A 91 -8.91 10.42 2.59
N PHE A 92 -7.91 10.93 1.87
CA PHE A 92 -7.92 10.95 0.41
C PHE A 92 -8.01 9.55 -0.19
N ALA A 93 -7.22 8.60 0.31
CA ALA A 93 -7.24 7.22 -0.15
C ALA A 93 -8.61 6.56 0.05
N TYR A 94 -9.25 6.74 1.21
CA TYR A 94 -10.60 6.23 1.44
C TYR A 94 -11.64 6.94 0.57
N ALA A 95 -11.61 8.27 0.48
CA ALA A 95 -12.53 9.03 -0.36
C ALA A 95 -12.48 8.59 -1.83
N VAL A 96 -11.27 8.32 -2.33
CA VAL A 96 -11.03 7.84 -3.69
C VAL A 96 -11.39 6.35 -3.87
N THR A 97 -11.38 5.57 -2.79
CA THR A 97 -11.64 4.11 -2.81
C THR A 97 -12.99 3.71 -2.25
N ASP A 98 -13.89 4.64 -1.90
CA ASP A 98 -15.14 4.31 -1.22
C ASP A 98 -16.10 3.50 -2.13
N LYS A 99 -16.31 3.96 -3.37
CA LYS A 99 -17.38 3.45 -4.24
C LYS A 99 -16.95 2.36 -5.22
N GLY A 100 -17.88 1.45 -5.54
CA GLY A 100 -17.70 0.35 -6.50
C GLY A 100 -17.09 -0.91 -5.90
N SER A 101 -17.85 -2.01 -5.94
CA SER A 101 -17.41 -3.37 -5.64
C SER A 101 -17.77 -4.24 -6.84
N GLY A 102 -16.87 -5.13 -7.26
CA GLY A 102 -17.17 -6.04 -8.37
C GLY A 102 -18.38 -6.92 -8.05
N ARG A 103 -19.14 -7.27 -9.08
CA ARG A 103 -20.34 -8.11 -8.99
C ARG A 103 -19.95 -9.58 -8.92
N ALA A 104 -20.49 -10.31 -7.95
CA ALA A 104 -20.28 -11.75 -7.87
C ALA A 104 -21.09 -12.45 -8.98
N VAL A 105 -20.48 -13.43 -9.64
CA VAL A 105 -21.12 -14.21 -10.70
C VAL A 105 -21.24 -15.66 -10.24
N LEU A 106 -22.38 -16.30 -10.54
CA LEU A 106 -22.62 -17.70 -10.19
C LEU A 106 -21.56 -18.60 -10.84
N ASN A 107 -21.13 -19.65 -10.12
CA ASN A 107 -20.11 -20.61 -10.56
C ASN A 107 -18.70 -20.03 -10.82
N ARG A 108 -18.41 -18.83 -10.32
CA ARG A 108 -17.08 -18.22 -10.40
C ARG A 108 -16.66 -17.71 -9.03
N VAL A 109 -15.40 -17.94 -8.65
CA VAL A 109 -14.86 -17.48 -7.36
C VAL A 109 -14.50 -15.99 -7.40
N TYR A 110 -14.34 -15.44 -8.60
CA TYR A 110 -13.92 -14.07 -8.79
C TYR A 110 -15.05 -13.14 -9.23
N PRO A 111 -14.98 -11.85 -8.86
CA PRO A 111 -15.98 -10.86 -9.25
C PRO A 111 -15.69 -10.28 -10.64
N ASP A 112 -16.75 -9.92 -11.36
CA ASP A 112 -16.66 -9.10 -12.58
C ASP A 112 -16.77 -7.61 -12.23
N TYR A 113 -16.01 -6.77 -12.93
CA TYR A 113 -15.92 -5.34 -12.68
C TYR A 113 -16.53 -4.55 -13.83
N TYR A 114 -17.48 -3.66 -13.52
CA TYR A 114 -18.12 -2.76 -14.47
C TYR A 114 -17.77 -1.32 -14.13
N LEU A 115 -17.50 -0.51 -15.15
CA LEU A 115 -17.06 0.88 -14.95
C LEU A 115 -18.17 1.75 -14.33
N GLU A 116 -19.42 1.38 -14.57
CA GLU A 116 -20.63 2.04 -14.05
C GLU A 116 -20.74 1.96 -12.53
N ASP A 117 -20.28 0.86 -11.92
CA ASP A 117 -20.32 0.67 -10.46
C ASP A 117 -19.35 1.60 -9.72
N TYR A 118 -18.39 2.18 -10.44
CA TYR A 118 -17.47 3.16 -9.91
C TYR A 118 -17.97 4.59 -10.11
N SER A 119 -17.52 5.51 -9.26
CA SER A 119 -17.81 6.93 -9.38
C SER A 119 -16.73 7.77 -8.69
N GLY A 120 -16.74 9.08 -8.96
CA GLY A 120 -15.79 10.04 -8.40
C GLY A 120 -14.52 10.19 -9.24
N TRP A 121 -13.60 10.99 -8.70
CA TRP A 121 -12.41 11.49 -9.41
C TRP A 121 -11.56 10.40 -10.08
N LEU A 122 -11.40 9.23 -9.44
CA LEU A 122 -10.54 8.17 -9.97
C LEU A 122 -11.16 7.47 -11.18
N LYS A 123 -12.49 7.32 -11.23
CA LYS A 123 -13.18 6.83 -12.43
C LYS A 123 -12.96 7.80 -13.58
N ASP A 124 -13.16 9.10 -13.36
CA ASP A 124 -13.02 10.12 -14.39
C ASP A 124 -11.59 10.18 -14.95
N ARG A 125 -10.61 9.97 -14.08
CA ARG A 125 -9.20 9.89 -14.49
C ARG A 125 -8.92 8.65 -15.35
N VAL A 126 -9.47 7.49 -15.01
CA VAL A 126 -9.26 6.24 -15.78
C VAL A 126 -10.08 6.19 -17.06
N SER A 127 -11.26 6.84 -17.10
CA SER A 127 -12.12 6.87 -18.28
C SER A 127 -11.59 7.79 -19.38
N SER A 128 -10.83 8.83 -19.01
CA SER A 128 -10.26 9.80 -19.95
C SER A 128 -9.23 9.18 -20.91
N GLU A 129 -9.44 9.36 -22.23
CA GLU A 129 -8.64 8.72 -23.28
C GLU A 129 -7.14 9.08 -23.24
N SER A 130 -6.79 10.34 -22.93
CA SER A 130 -5.39 10.77 -22.86
C SER A 130 -4.60 10.04 -21.76
N TYR A 131 -5.22 9.80 -20.60
CA TYR A 131 -4.59 9.11 -19.49
C TYR A 131 -4.68 7.59 -19.66
N TRP A 132 -5.82 7.09 -20.15
CA TRP A 132 -5.99 5.68 -20.48
C TRP A 132 -4.98 5.23 -21.54
N GLY A 133 -4.64 6.07 -22.51
CA GLY A 133 -3.59 5.77 -23.51
C GLY A 133 -2.24 5.38 -22.90
N LYS A 134 -1.87 5.97 -21.76
CA LYS A 134 -0.63 5.63 -21.03
C LYS A 134 -0.79 4.33 -20.24
N ILE A 135 -1.93 4.19 -19.55
CA ILE A 135 -2.23 3.01 -18.73
C ILE A 135 -2.34 1.76 -19.61
N ARG A 136 -3.07 1.84 -20.73
CA ARG A 136 -3.26 0.72 -21.67
C ARG A 136 -1.95 0.26 -22.28
N SER A 137 -1.04 1.19 -22.66
CA SER A 137 0.27 0.83 -23.22
C SER A 137 1.07 0.05 -22.18
N CYS A 138 1.08 0.50 -20.94
CA CYS A 138 1.75 -0.23 -19.88
C CYS A 138 1.15 -1.62 -19.64
N VAL A 139 -0.18 -1.72 -19.60
CA VAL A 139 -0.88 -2.99 -19.38
C VAL A 139 -0.55 -3.96 -20.52
N HIS A 140 -0.61 -3.50 -21.76
CA HIS A 140 -0.21 -4.23 -22.96
C HIS A 140 1.26 -4.69 -22.90
N ASP A 141 2.19 -3.76 -22.72
CA ASP A 141 3.65 -4.01 -22.78
C ASP A 141 4.13 -4.95 -21.66
N SER A 142 3.39 -4.99 -20.55
CA SER A 142 3.69 -5.91 -19.45
C SER A 142 3.56 -7.39 -19.85
N LYS A 143 2.88 -7.68 -20.97
CA LYS A 143 2.50 -9.02 -21.44
C LYS A 143 1.90 -9.86 -20.33
N ALA A 144 1.11 -9.23 -19.47
CA ALA A 144 0.62 -9.89 -18.28
C ALA A 144 -0.40 -10.98 -18.63
N CYS A 145 -1.18 -10.86 -19.73
CA CYS A 145 -2.21 -11.85 -20.08
C CYS A 145 -1.58 -13.16 -20.58
N ALA A 146 -0.43 -13.06 -21.25
CA ALA A 146 0.33 -14.25 -21.65
C ALA A 146 0.91 -14.98 -20.42
N LYS A 147 1.21 -14.25 -19.34
CA LYS A 147 1.80 -14.79 -18.10
C LYS A 147 0.77 -15.42 -17.16
N THR A 148 -0.51 -15.29 -17.46
CA THR A 148 -1.58 -15.84 -16.63
C THR A 148 -1.89 -17.30 -16.92
N GLY A 149 -1.37 -17.80 -18.05
CA GLY A 149 -1.46 -19.19 -18.42
C GLY A 149 -0.77 -20.16 -17.48
N ARG A 150 -1.41 -21.31 -17.28
CA ARG A 150 -0.88 -22.39 -16.44
C ARG A 150 -1.11 -23.73 -17.11
N VAL A 151 -0.04 -24.50 -17.19
CA VAL A 151 -0.08 -25.89 -17.60
C VAL A 151 -0.17 -26.76 -16.34
N VAL A 152 -1.19 -27.60 -16.25
CA VAL A 152 -1.37 -28.55 -15.15
C VAL A 152 -1.22 -29.94 -15.76
N GLY A 153 -0.27 -30.75 -15.27
CA GLY A 153 -0.10 -32.13 -15.77
C GLY A 153 0.23 -32.26 -17.26
N GLY A 154 0.81 -31.23 -17.89
CA GLY A 154 1.18 -31.24 -19.31
C GLY A 154 0.08 -30.79 -20.28
N TYR A 155 -1.11 -30.45 -19.79
CA TYR A 155 -2.25 -29.94 -20.57
C TYR A 155 -2.61 -28.50 -20.15
N PRO A 156 -3.20 -27.69 -21.07
CA PRO A 156 -3.74 -26.39 -20.72
C PRO A 156 -4.82 -26.54 -19.66
N GLU A 157 -4.92 -25.55 -18.77
CA GLU A 157 -5.89 -25.60 -17.68
C GLU A 157 -7.34 -25.69 -18.16
N THR A 158 -8.17 -26.44 -17.43
CA THR A 158 -9.59 -26.56 -17.73
C THR A 158 -10.38 -25.34 -17.27
N ALA A 159 -11.54 -25.11 -17.89
CA ALA A 159 -12.40 -23.97 -17.58
C ALA A 159 -12.80 -23.91 -16.09
N ASP A 160 -13.14 -25.05 -15.48
CA ASP A 160 -13.54 -25.10 -14.06
C ASP A 160 -12.39 -24.73 -13.12
N MET A 161 -11.16 -25.18 -13.43
CA MET A 161 -9.98 -24.80 -12.66
C MET A 161 -9.68 -23.31 -12.80
N TYR A 162 -9.90 -22.74 -13.98
CA TYR A 162 -9.78 -21.30 -14.22
C TYR A 162 -10.82 -20.51 -13.41
N TYR A 163 -12.09 -20.94 -13.40
CA TYR A 163 -13.19 -20.27 -12.69
C TYR A 163 -13.09 -20.34 -11.16
N LEU A 164 -12.54 -21.42 -10.62
CA LEU A 164 -12.43 -21.66 -9.17
C LEU A 164 -11.11 -21.17 -8.57
N ARG A 165 -10.22 -20.59 -9.39
CA ARG A 165 -8.91 -20.12 -8.96
C ARG A 165 -9.01 -19.04 -7.88
N LYS A 166 -8.77 -19.41 -6.62
CA LYS A 166 -8.55 -18.47 -5.51
C LYS A 166 -7.13 -17.91 -5.59
N LEU A 167 -6.99 -16.68 -6.07
CA LEU A 167 -5.74 -15.95 -5.89
C LEU A 167 -5.77 -15.33 -4.49
N ASN A 168 -5.00 -15.89 -3.54
CA ASN A 168 -4.90 -15.37 -2.18
C ASN A 168 -3.79 -14.30 -2.09
N PRO A 169 -4.14 -13.00 -2.05
CA PRO A 169 -3.19 -11.92 -1.84
C PRO A 169 -2.69 -11.75 -0.39
N ILE A 170 -3.12 -12.60 0.56
CA ILE A 170 -2.90 -12.43 2.01
C ILE A 170 -1.60 -13.09 2.50
N GLN A 171 -1.13 -14.16 1.82
CA GLN A 171 0.16 -14.80 2.14
C GLN A 171 1.34 -13.80 2.02
N PHE A 172 1.18 -12.76 1.20
CA PHE A 172 2.17 -11.73 0.86
C PHE A 172 2.66 -10.83 2.01
N VAL A 173 1.79 -10.50 2.97
CA VAL A 173 2.17 -9.62 4.10
C VAL A 173 3.01 -10.40 5.11
N LEU A 174 2.68 -11.68 5.32
CA LEU A 174 3.41 -12.57 6.23
C LEU A 174 4.80 -12.92 5.70
N ASP A 175 4.96 -13.15 4.38
CA ASP A 175 6.26 -13.45 3.77
C ASP A 175 7.21 -12.23 3.81
N CYS A 176 6.67 -11.02 3.64
CA CYS A 176 7.44 -9.78 3.68
C CYS A 176 7.86 -9.38 5.10
N VAL A 177 6.97 -9.56 6.08
CA VAL A 177 7.27 -9.32 7.52
C VAL A 177 8.22 -10.38 8.07
N SER A 178 8.09 -11.65 7.65
CA SER A 178 9.00 -12.73 8.08
C SER A 178 10.42 -12.53 7.56
N TYR A 179 10.60 -11.94 6.38
CA TYR A 179 11.92 -11.62 5.82
C TYR A 179 12.65 -10.49 6.58
N LEU A 180 11.92 -9.51 7.13
CA LEU A 180 12.49 -8.44 7.96
C LEU A 180 13.05 -8.93 9.30
N ILE A 181 12.59 -10.08 9.79
CA ILE A 181 13.06 -10.70 11.06
C ILE A 181 14.33 -11.54 10.83
N GLN A 182 14.61 -11.97 9.59
CA GLN A 182 15.72 -12.85 9.23
C GLN A 182 17.03 -12.11 8.91
N VAL A 183 17.44 -11.15 9.73
CA VAL A 183 18.77 -10.50 9.61
C VAL A 183 19.85 -11.50 10.05
N ARG A 184 20.24 -12.43 9.18
CA ARG A 184 21.44 -13.26 9.38
C ARG A 184 22.39 -13.08 8.19
N SER A 185 23.35 -12.19 8.41
CA SER A 185 24.71 -12.17 7.85
C SER A 185 24.87 -12.74 6.43
N SER A 186 24.52 -11.94 5.41
CA SER A 186 25.05 -11.92 4.02
C SER A 186 24.27 -10.95 3.09
N ILE A 187 23.59 -9.95 3.67
CA ILE A 187 22.36 -9.35 3.10
C ILE A 187 22.61 -7.92 2.57
N ILE A 188 23.37 -7.79 1.48
CA ILE A 188 23.35 -6.57 0.64
C ILE A 188 23.05 -6.93 -0.83
N GLY A 189 23.41 -8.14 -1.28
CA GLY A 189 23.19 -8.61 -2.66
C GLY A 189 21.84 -9.30 -2.95
N LEU A 190 21.03 -9.60 -1.94
CA LEU A 190 19.73 -10.32 -2.08
C LEU A 190 18.50 -9.50 -1.65
N VAL A 191 18.71 -8.28 -1.11
CA VAL A 191 17.68 -7.41 -0.50
C VAL A 191 16.59 -6.97 -1.49
N PHE A 192 16.84 -7.11 -2.80
CA PHE A 192 15.95 -6.61 -3.86
C PHE A 192 15.04 -7.68 -4.50
N ARG A 193 15.08 -8.93 -4.04
CA ARG A 193 14.24 -10.01 -4.57
C ARG A 193 13.62 -10.83 -3.42
N PRO A 194 12.66 -10.37 -2.59
CA PRO A 194 11.22 -10.58 -2.89
C PRO A 194 10.21 -9.86 -1.93
N CYS A 195 9.42 -8.89 -2.39
CA CYS A 195 8.15 -8.55 -1.68
C CYS A 195 7.11 -7.94 -2.62
N PHE A 196 7.55 -7.39 -3.76
CA PHE A 196 6.66 -6.88 -4.80
C PHE A 196 6.76 -7.69 -6.11
N GLN A 197 7.04 -8.99 -6.05
CA GLN A 197 7.08 -9.86 -7.23
C GLN A 197 5.69 -10.12 -7.85
N TYR A 198 4.65 -9.36 -7.54
CA TYR A 198 3.33 -9.55 -8.15
C TYR A 198 2.63 -8.25 -8.54
N ALA A 199 3.17 -7.55 -9.55
CA ALA A 199 2.27 -7.04 -10.59
C ALA A 199 1.68 -8.18 -11.45
N GLN A 200 2.13 -9.43 -11.28
CA GLN A 200 1.50 -10.63 -11.86
C GLN A 200 0.10 -10.92 -11.30
N LEU A 201 -0.32 -10.30 -10.18
CA LEU A 201 -1.70 -10.38 -9.68
C LEU A 201 -2.65 -9.32 -10.27
N ILE A 202 -2.14 -8.34 -11.03
CA ILE A 202 -2.92 -7.20 -11.52
C ILE A 202 -3.89 -7.61 -12.64
N HIS A 203 -3.66 -8.75 -13.30
CA HIS A 203 -4.19 -8.96 -14.64
C HIS A 203 -5.03 -10.22 -14.85
N ASN A 204 -4.84 -11.25 -14.03
CA ASN A 204 -5.61 -12.51 -14.08
C ASN A 204 -7.12 -12.31 -13.86
N GLN A 205 -7.50 -11.16 -13.30
CA GLN A 205 -8.86 -10.78 -12.89
C GLN A 205 -9.34 -9.51 -13.58
N SER A 206 -8.48 -8.87 -14.39
CA SER A 206 -8.88 -7.66 -15.11
C SER A 206 -9.71 -8.05 -16.32
N GLY A 207 -10.79 -7.34 -16.61
CA GLY A 207 -11.57 -7.51 -17.85
C GLY A 207 -10.79 -7.22 -19.14
N CYS A 208 -9.46 -7.12 -19.08
CA CYS A 208 -8.57 -6.96 -20.22
C CYS A 208 -8.20 -8.30 -20.88
N CYS A 209 -8.02 -9.37 -20.07
CA CYS A 209 -7.59 -10.70 -20.57
C CYS A 209 -8.73 -11.67 -20.83
N LYS A 210 -9.95 -11.30 -20.43
CA LYS A 210 -11.15 -12.09 -20.65
C LYS A 210 -12.31 -11.16 -20.98
N PRO A 211 -13.24 -11.59 -21.82
CA PRO A 211 -14.47 -10.84 -22.07
C PRO A 211 -15.37 -10.82 -20.82
N PRO A 212 -16.29 -9.85 -20.73
CA PRO A 212 -17.34 -9.84 -19.72
C PRO A 212 -18.17 -11.12 -19.74
N THR A 213 -18.62 -11.60 -18.57
CA THR A 213 -19.38 -12.86 -18.51
C THR A 213 -20.72 -12.78 -19.24
N GLU A 214 -21.34 -11.60 -19.25
CA GLU A 214 -22.60 -11.35 -19.98
C GLU A 214 -22.49 -11.53 -21.49
N CYS A 215 -21.28 -11.43 -22.06
CA CYS A 215 -21.04 -11.65 -23.49
C CYS A 215 -21.24 -13.12 -23.92
N GLY A 216 -21.27 -14.06 -22.96
CA GLY A 216 -21.51 -15.47 -23.25
C GLY A 216 -20.41 -16.12 -24.10
N TYR A 217 -19.14 -15.73 -23.93
CA TYR A 217 -18.02 -16.40 -24.59
C TYR A 217 -17.63 -17.67 -23.83
N ILE A 218 -17.24 -18.71 -24.57
CA ILE A 218 -16.72 -19.97 -24.03
C ILE A 218 -15.21 -19.86 -23.89
N TYR A 219 -14.71 -20.30 -22.73
CA TYR A 219 -13.29 -20.44 -22.44
C TYR A 219 -12.67 -21.54 -23.31
N VAL A 220 -11.61 -21.20 -24.05
CA VAL A 220 -10.78 -22.18 -24.75
C VAL A 220 -9.42 -22.27 -24.08
N ASN A 221 -8.79 -21.10 -23.91
CA ASN A 221 -7.52 -20.95 -23.23
C ASN A 221 -7.47 -19.58 -22.54
N GLU A 222 -6.36 -19.23 -21.88
CA GLU A 222 -6.36 -18.13 -20.91
C GLU A 222 -6.66 -16.76 -21.52
N THR A 223 -6.23 -16.55 -22.76
CA THR A 223 -6.49 -15.33 -23.55
C THR A 223 -7.36 -15.59 -24.78
N ILE A 224 -7.84 -16.82 -24.96
CA ILE A 224 -8.60 -17.23 -26.15
C ILE A 224 -10.01 -17.61 -25.73
N TRP A 225 -10.97 -16.86 -26.26
CA TRP A 225 -12.39 -17.00 -25.97
C TRP A 225 -13.18 -17.01 -27.28
N ASN A 226 -14.07 -17.99 -27.44
CA ASN A 226 -14.89 -18.13 -28.64
C ASN A 226 -16.36 -17.77 -28.34
N PRO A 227 -17.05 -17.05 -29.23
CA PRO A 227 -18.46 -16.75 -29.04
C PRO A 227 -19.30 -18.04 -29.15
N VAL A 228 -20.31 -18.20 -28.28
CA VAL A 228 -21.30 -19.30 -28.44
C VAL A 228 -22.11 -19.07 -29.71
N ASN A 229 -22.67 -17.85 -29.86
CA ASN A 229 -23.52 -17.44 -30.97
C ASN A 229 -23.17 -16.01 -31.39
N ALA A 230 -22.52 -15.83 -32.55
CA ALA A 230 -22.16 -14.51 -33.07
C ALA A 230 -23.37 -13.62 -33.41
N ALA A 231 -24.57 -14.21 -33.56
CA ALA A 231 -25.82 -13.52 -33.92
C ALA A 231 -26.63 -13.01 -32.71
N ALA A 232 -26.23 -13.34 -31.48
CA ALA A 232 -26.95 -13.00 -30.25
C ALA A 232 -26.05 -12.28 -29.24
N LEU A 233 -25.09 -11.49 -29.71
CA LEU A 233 -24.26 -10.70 -28.81
C LEU A 233 -25.14 -9.70 -28.04
N PRO A 234 -24.95 -9.57 -26.72
CA PRO A 234 -25.60 -8.51 -25.95
C PRO A 234 -25.31 -7.14 -26.55
N SER A 235 -26.17 -6.16 -26.28
CA SER A 235 -25.95 -4.76 -26.66
C SER A 235 -24.72 -4.12 -25.99
N ASN A 236 -23.99 -4.85 -25.15
CA ASN A 236 -22.82 -4.32 -24.48
C ASN A 236 -21.67 -4.11 -25.48
N LEU A 237 -21.19 -2.88 -25.52
CA LEU A 237 -20.14 -2.43 -26.44
C LEU A 237 -18.82 -3.17 -26.25
N ASP A 238 -18.52 -3.63 -25.04
CA ASP A 238 -17.31 -4.38 -24.73
C ASP A 238 -17.29 -5.77 -25.41
N CYS A 239 -18.46 -6.40 -25.61
CA CYS A 239 -18.53 -7.69 -26.28
C CYS A 239 -18.09 -7.59 -27.75
N ASN A 240 -18.42 -6.47 -28.41
CA ASN A 240 -18.03 -6.21 -29.80
C ASN A 240 -16.58 -5.74 -29.94
N ARG A 241 -15.96 -5.28 -28.84
CA ARG A 241 -14.57 -4.81 -28.81
C ARG A 241 -13.57 -5.91 -28.47
N TRP A 242 -14.03 -7.05 -27.95
CA TRP A 242 -13.16 -8.18 -27.62
C TRP A 242 -12.51 -8.77 -28.88
N THR A 243 -11.19 -9.05 -28.81
CA THR A 243 -10.45 -9.80 -29.82
C THR A 243 -9.50 -10.80 -29.17
N ASN A 244 -9.20 -11.90 -29.87
CA ASN A 244 -8.21 -12.90 -29.44
C ASN A 244 -6.77 -12.56 -29.88
N ASP A 245 -6.58 -11.42 -30.58
CA ASP A 245 -5.26 -10.90 -30.90
C ASP A 245 -4.55 -10.42 -29.62
N GLN A 246 -3.35 -10.93 -29.36
CA GLN A 246 -2.61 -10.69 -28.11
C GLN A 246 -2.15 -9.23 -27.98
N ASP A 247 -1.98 -8.53 -29.11
CA ASP A 247 -1.54 -7.13 -29.11
C ASP A 247 -2.73 -6.15 -28.93
N GLN A 248 -3.98 -6.63 -29.03
CA GLN A 248 -5.16 -5.77 -28.92
C GLN A 248 -6.07 -6.15 -27.74
N LEU A 249 -6.36 -7.45 -27.56
CA LEU A 249 -7.29 -8.02 -26.56
C LEU A 249 -8.47 -7.07 -26.26
N CYS A 250 -8.87 -6.93 -25.00
CA CYS A 250 -9.87 -5.93 -24.58
C CYS A 250 -9.22 -4.70 -23.90
N TYR A 251 -8.00 -4.30 -24.29
CA TYR A 251 -7.30 -3.20 -23.61
C TYR A 251 -8.03 -1.85 -23.73
N ASN A 252 -9.00 -1.70 -24.64
CA ASN A 252 -9.81 -0.49 -24.79
C ASN A 252 -11.25 -0.63 -24.25
N CYS A 253 -11.55 -1.73 -23.57
CA CYS A 253 -12.88 -2.00 -23.03
C CYS A 253 -13.11 -1.30 -21.68
N ASP A 254 -14.35 -0.95 -21.40
CA ASP A 254 -14.71 -0.34 -20.11
C ASP A 254 -14.57 -1.33 -18.95
N SER A 255 -14.74 -2.62 -19.23
CA SER A 255 -14.47 -3.74 -18.31
C SER A 255 -12.97 -3.88 -17.99
N CYS A 256 -12.09 -3.53 -18.93
CA CYS A 256 -10.66 -3.45 -18.67
C CYS A 256 -10.32 -2.24 -17.79
N LYS A 257 -10.86 -1.06 -18.11
CA LYS A 257 -10.77 0.15 -17.27
C LYS A 257 -11.26 -0.13 -15.84
N ALA A 258 -12.40 -0.80 -15.69
CA ALA A 258 -12.98 -1.19 -14.41
C ALA A 258 -12.13 -2.21 -13.65
N GLY A 259 -11.56 -3.20 -14.35
CA GLY A 259 -10.64 -4.17 -13.75
C GLY A 259 -9.37 -3.52 -13.22
N VAL A 260 -8.79 -2.57 -13.96
CA VAL A 260 -7.66 -1.75 -13.48
C VAL A 260 -8.08 -0.95 -12.25
N LEU A 261 -9.22 -0.27 -12.29
CA LEU A 261 -9.73 0.53 -11.18
C LEU A 261 -9.96 -0.30 -9.91
N GLY A 262 -10.54 -1.50 -10.03
CA GLY A 262 -10.71 -2.44 -8.93
C GLY A 262 -9.38 -2.92 -8.35
N SER A 263 -8.40 -3.18 -9.21
CA SER A 263 -7.04 -3.54 -8.80
C SER A 263 -6.34 -2.40 -8.04
N LEU A 264 -6.48 -1.16 -8.53
CA LEU A 264 -5.97 0.03 -7.85
C LEU A 264 -6.62 0.18 -6.48
N LYS A 265 -7.95 0.16 -6.39
CA LYS A 265 -8.68 0.23 -5.12
C LYS A 265 -8.21 -0.81 -4.11
N LYS A 266 -8.05 -2.06 -4.53
CA LYS A 266 -7.55 -3.14 -3.66
C LYS A 266 -6.13 -2.88 -3.17
N SER A 267 -5.27 -2.36 -4.02
CA SER A 267 -3.88 -2.04 -3.69
C SER A 267 -3.80 -0.85 -2.73
N TRP A 268 -4.57 0.21 -3.00
CA TRP A 268 -4.67 1.40 -2.15
C TRP A 268 -5.18 1.07 -0.76
N ARG A 269 -6.15 0.17 -0.63
CA ARG A 269 -6.62 -0.28 0.69
C ARG A 269 -5.51 -0.99 1.48
N LYS A 270 -4.70 -1.83 0.83
CA LYS A 270 -3.55 -2.47 1.50
C LYS A 270 -2.51 -1.43 1.96
N VAL A 271 -2.17 -0.48 1.10
CA VAL A 271 -1.24 0.61 1.43
C VAL A 271 -1.80 1.45 2.58
N SER A 272 -3.10 1.76 2.56
CA SER A 272 -3.76 2.52 3.63
C SER A 272 -3.75 1.78 4.97
N VAL A 273 -3.92 0.45 4.97
CA VAL A 273 -3.80 -0.36 6.20
C VAL A 273 -2.38 -0.29 6.76
N ILE A 274 -1.35 -0.44 5.92
CA ILE A 274 0.06 -0.29 6.37
C ILE A 274 0.28 1.13 6.91
N ASN A 275 -0.26 2.14 6.23
CA ASN A 275 -0.11 3.53 6.65
C ASN A 275 -0.80 3.82 8.00
N ILE A 276 -1.94 3.19 8.28
CA ILE A 276 -2.61 3.28 9.60
C ILE A 276 -1.71 2.72 10.70
N VAL A 277 -1.04 1.59 10.47
CA VAL A 277 -0.10 1.02 11.44
C VAL A 277 1.07 1.98 11.71
N VAL A 278 1.66 2.54 10.65
CA VAL A 278 2.74 3.54 10.76
C VAL A 278 2.26 4.79 11.52
N LEU A 279 1.06 5.28 11.22
CA LEU A 279 0.46 6.43 11.89
C LEU A 279 0.33 6.19 13.40
N ILE A 280 -0.17 5.03 13.82
CA ILE A 280 -0.31 4.68 15.25
C ILE A 280 1.05 4.71 15.94
N ILE A 281 2.09 4.11 15.33
CA ILE A 281 3.45 4.10 15.87
C ILE A 281 4.00 5.53 15.99
N LEU A 282 3.79 6.37 14.97
CA LEU A 282 4.24 7.77 14.98
C LEU A 282 3.52 8.60 16.05
N VAL A 283 2.23 8.38 16.27
CA VAL A 283 1.46 9.05 17.34
C VAL A 283 2.00 8.64 18.72
N ILE A 284 2.27 7.36 18.95
CA ILE A 284 2.88 6.88 20.20
C ILE A 284 4.25 7.52 20.40
N ALA A 285 5.10 7.52 19.36
CA ALA A 285 6.42 8.14 19.40
C ALA A 285 6.33 9.66 19.69
N TYR A 286 5.35 10.34 19.10
CA TYR A 286 5.11 11.77 19.33
C TYR A 286 4.71 12.06 20.78
N VAL A 287 3.80 11.27 21.38
CA VAL A 287 3.41 11.41 22.79
C VAL A 287 4.60 11.16 23.73
N ILE A 288 5.43 10.15 23.45
CA ILE A 288 6.63 9.87 24.24
C ILE A 288 7.65 11.01 24.09
N ALA A 289 7.86 11.53 22.88
CA ALA A 289 8.75 12.67 22.65
C ALA A 289 8.27 13.93 23.37
N LEU A 290 6.96 14.20 23.39
CA LEU A 290 6.37 15.31 24.15
C LEU A 290 6.56 15.15 25.66
N THR A 291 6.36 13.95 26.21
CA THR A 291 6.57 13.70 27.64
C THR A 291 8.05 13.82 28.02
N ALA A 292 8.97 13.30 27.20
CA ALA A 292 10.40 13.46 27.39
C ALA A 292 10.82 14.93 27.35
N PHE A 293 10.33 15.70 26.38
CA PHE A 293 10.60 17.12 26.24
C PHE A 293 10.08 17.94 27.44
N ARG A 294 8.83 17.69 27.86
CA ARG A 294 8.23 18.33 29.05
C ARG A 294 9.03 18.01 30.32
N ASN A 295 9.47 16.77 30.48
CA ASN A 295 10.27 16.36 31.64
C ASN A 295 11.65 17.05 31.66
N ASN A 296 12.33 17.17 30.51
CA ASN A 296 13.61 17.87 30.45
C ASN A 296 13.45 19.37 30.76
N LYS A 297 12.39 20.01 30.24
CA LYS A 297 12.09 21.42 30.55
C LYS A 297 11.77 21.65 32.03
N ARG A 298 11.14 20.68 32.71
CA ARG A 298 10.91 20.76 34.17
C ARG A 298 12.22 20.73 34.96
N MET A 299 13.22 19.95 34.54
CA MET A 299 14.53 19.94 35.22
C MET A 299 15.30 21.24 35.03
N ASP A 300 15.25 21.84 33.84
CA ASP A 300 15.95 23.09 33.56
C ASP A 300 15.32 24.29 34.30
N ASN A 301 14.06 24.17 34.74
CA ASN A 301 13.32 25.24 35.40
C ASN A 301 13.46 25.27 36.94
N ASP A 302 14.21 24.34 37.55
CA ASP A 302 14.48 24.27 39.01
C ASP A 302 13.34 24.84 39.89
N GLU A 303 12.11 24.30 39.77
CA GLU A 303 11.16 24.48 40.88
C GLU A 303 11.81 23.79 42.08
N PRO A 304 12.08 24.50 43.20
CA PRO A 304 12.69 23.88 44.35
C PRO A 304 11.81 22.70 44.73
N TYR A 305 12.38 21.49 44.68
CA TYR A 305 11.76 20.31 45.28
C TYR A 305 11.29 20.77 46.64
N GLY A 306 9.97 20.87 46.81
CA GLY A 306 9.36 21.29 48.07
C GLY A 306 10.07 20.49 49.14
N GLY A 307 10.90 21.18 49.93
CA GLY A 307 11.75 20.54 50.91
C GLY A 307 10.84 19.68 51.74
N THR A 308 11.17 18.40 51.87
CA THR A 308 10.53 17.56 52.87
C THR A 308 10.77 18.25 54.21
N ARG A 309 9.78 19.02 54.66
CA ARG A 309 9.79 19.64 55.99
C ARG A 309 9.70 18.49 56.96
N MET A 310 10.86 18.02 57.41
CA MET A 310 10.96 17.16 58.57
C MET A 310 10.56 18.00 59.79
N GLU A 311 9.30 17.90 60.19
CA GLU A 311 8.86 18.37 61.50
C GLU A 311 9.54 17.48 62.55
N LYS A 312 10.69 17.93 63.08
CA LYS A 312 11.39 17.23 64.15
C LYS A 312 10.49 17.31 65.39
N ALA A 313 9.76 16.22 65.68
CA ALA A 313 8.99 16.10 66.92
C ALA A 313 9.93 16.36 68.11
N ARG A 314 9.74 17.49 68.78
CA ARG A 314 10.48 17.86 69.98
C ARG A 314 9.92 17.01 71.13
N PRO A 315 10.69 16.13 71.79
CA PRO A 315 10.16 15.34 72.88
C PRO A 315 9.81 16.27 74.05
N SER A 316 8.55 16.22 74.49
CA SER A 316 8.11 16.89 75.70
C SER A 316 8.81 16.26 76.90
N ARG A 317 9.56 17.08 77.63
CA ARG A 317 10.25 16.72 78.88
C ARG A 317 9.20 16.29 79.91
N ILE A 318 9.15 15.00 80.22
CA ILE A 318 8.35 14.46 81.32
C ILE A 318 9.01 14.94 82.61
N HIS A 319 8.29 15.76 83.39
CA HIS A 319 8.66 16.06 84.76
C HIS A 319 8.04 15.00 85.65
N PHE A 320 8.89 14.36 86.47
CA PHE A 320 8.53 13.38 87.50
C PHE A 320 7.72 14.04 88.62
#